data_AF-M1XTA2-F1
#
_entry.id   AF-M1XTA2-F1
#
_cell.length_a   1.000
_cell.length_b   1.000
_cell.length_c   1.000
_cell.angle_alpha   90.00
_cell.angle_beta   90.00
_cell.angle_gamma   90.00
#
_symmetry.space_group_name_H-M   'P 1'
#
loop_
_entity.id
_entity.type
_entity.pdbx_description
1 polymer ?
#
loop_
_entity_poly.entity_id
_entity_poly.type
_entity_poly.pdbx_seq_one_letter_code
_entity_poly.pdbx_strand_id
1 'polypeptide(L)' 'MSADKRIPVTEETRKELHELKEPGQTYDDLLQELARQRRRQDLEQRFRTLEETPRDELTSLSDG' A
#
# COMPACT_ATOMS: atom_id res chain seq x y z
N MET A 1 14.29 -3.58 16.02
CA MET A 1 14.04 -2.31 16.72
C MET A 1 12.54 -2.13 16.79
N SER A 2 11.91 -2.44 17.93
CA SER A 2 10.47 -2.26 18.11
C SER A 2 10.18 -0.75 18.11
N ALA A 3 9.48 -0.25 17.10
CA ALA A 3 9.03 1.13 17.10
C ALA A 3 7.89 1.26 18.12
N ASP A 4 8.17 1.84 19.29
CA ASP A 4 7.19 2.06 20.38
C ASP A 4 6.27 3.25 20.07
N LYS A 5 5.67 3.25 18.86
CA LYS A 5 4.73 4.27 18.42
C LYS A 5 3.34 3.65 18.35
N ARG A 6 2.42 4.16 19.17
CA ARG A 6 1.02 3.74 19.18
C ARG A 6 0.24 4.51 18.12
N ILE A 7 -0.49 3.79 17.28
CA ILE A 7 -1.43 4.39 16.32
C ILE A 7 -2.81 4.34 16.96
N PRO A 8 -3.40 5.47 17.40
CA PRO A 8 -4.78 5.47 17.87
C PRO A 8 -5.72 5.22 16.69
N VAL A 9 -6.65 4.29 16.87
CA VAL A 9 -7.68 3.94 15.89
C VAL A 9 -9.03 3.85 16.59
N THR A 10 -10.12 3.89 15.82
CA THR A 10 -11.46 3.65 16.37
C THR A 10 -11.63 2.18 16.74
N GLU A 11 -12.60 1.86 17.61
CA GLU A 11 -12.93 0.47 17.93
C GLU A 11 -13.39 -0.33 16.70
N GLU A 12 -14.05 0.33 15.76
CA GLU A 12 -14.46 -0.26 14.49
C GLU A 12 -13.25 -0.69 13.66
N THR A 13 -12.32 0.24 13.40
CA THR A 13 -11.07 -0.08 12.69
C THR A 13 -10.25 -1.14 13.43
N ARG A 14 -10.23 -1.12 14.77
CA ARG A 14 -9.55 -2.15 15.56
C ARG A 14 -10.15 -3.55 15.34
N LYS A 15 -11.47 -3.66 15.21
CA LYS A 15 -12.16 -4.94 14.92
C LYS A 15 -11.85 -5.42 13.51
N GLU A 16 -11.94 -4.54 12.52
CA GLU A 16 -11.59 -4.88 11.13
C GLU A 16 -10.14 -5.38 11.02
N LEU A 17 -9.19 -4.66 11.64
CA LEU A 17 -7.80 -5.10 11.69
C LEU A 17 -7.62 -6.44 12.42
N HIS A 18 -8.47 -6.75 13.41
CA HIS A 18 -8.43 -8.03 14.10
C HIS A 18 -8.94 -9.16 13.21
N GLU A 19 -10.00 -8.94 12.43
CA GLU A 19 -10.57 -9.92 11.51
C GLU A 19 -9.66 -10.22 10.32
N LEU A 20 -8.94 -9.21 9.83
CA LEU A 20 -7.96 -9.36 8.74
C LEU A 20 -6.68 -10.09 9.16
N LYS A 21 -6.43 -10.20 10.47
CA LYS A 21 -5.18 -10.70 11.01
C LYS A 21 -5.14 -12.24 11.01
N GLU A 22 -4.05 -12.82 10.54
CA GLU A 22 -3.85 -14.26 10.58
C GLU A 22 -3.44 -14.78 11.99
N PRO A 23 -3.72 -16.05 12.33
CA PRO A 23 -3.23 -16.66 13.57
C PRO A 23 -1.71 -16.59 13.68
N GLY A 24 -1.20 -16.03 14.79
CA GLY A 24 0.24 -15.90 15.05
C GLY A 24 0.91 -14.67 14.41
N GLN A 25 0.22 -13.95 13.52
CA GLN A 25 0.69 -12.68 12.96
C GLN A 25 0.73 -11.60 14.06
N THR A 26 1.52 -10.53 13.91
CA THR A 26 1.39 -9.31 14.73
C THR A 26 0.62 -8.22 13.96
N TYR A 27 0.14 -7.20 14.67
CA TYR A 27 -0.45 -6.05 13.98
C TYR A 27 0.57 -5.30 13.12
N ASP A 28 1.85 -5.30 13.50
CA ASP A 28 2.89 -4.68 12.68
C ASP A 28 3.06 -5.42 11.35
N ASP A 29 3.08 -6.76 11.38
CA ASP A 29 3.16 -7.57 10.16
C ASP A 29 1.97 -7.31 9.23
N LEU A 30 0.75 -7.30 9.78
CA LEU A 30 -0.46 -6.98 9.02
C LEU A 30 -0.39 -5.58 8.38
N LEU A 31 0.03 -4.57 9.16
CA LEU A 31 0.14 -3.20 8.65
C LEU A 31 1.22 -3.09 7.55
N GLN A 32 2.32 -3.83 7.67
CA GLN A 32 3.34 -3.89 6.63
C GLN A 32 2.79 -4.53 5.34
N GLU A 33 1.99 -5.59 5.45
CA GLU A 33 1.35 -6.23 4.29
C GLU A 33 0.37 -5.29 3.60
N LEU A 34 -0.52 -4.65 4.36
CA LEU A 34 -1.47 -3.66 3.84
C LEU A 34 -0.75 -2.50 3.16
N ALA A 35 0.35 -2.02 3.73
CA ALA A 35 1.18 -0.97 3.12
C ALA A 35 1.80 -1.42 1.79
N ARG A 36 2.29 -2.67 1.69
CA ARG A 36 2.83 -3.23 0.45
C ARG A 36 1.74 -3.39 -0.61
N GLN A 37 0.57 -3.88 -0.22
CA GLN A 37 -0.59 -4.04 -1.11
C GLN A 37 -1.02 -2.68 -1.69
N ARG A 38 -1.11 -1.63 -0.86
CA ARG A 38 -1.46 -0.29 -1.33
C ARG A 38 -0.46 0.25 -2.35
N ARG A 39 0.84 0.12 -2.07
CA ARG A 39 1.91 0.55 -2.99
C ARG A 39 1.83 -0.19 -4.32
N ARG A 40 1.53 -1.48 -4.30
CA ARG A 40 1.35 -2.28 -5.51
C ARG A 40 0.16 -1.79 -6.32
N GLN A 41 -0.99 -1.54 -5.68
CA GLN A 41 -2.16 -0.99 -6.35
C GLN A 41 -1.90 0.39 -6.95
N ASP A 42 -1.18 1.26 -6.23
CA ASP A 42 -0.80 2.58 -6.73
C ASP A 42 0.10 2.48 -7.97
N LEU A 43 1.05 1.53 -7.99
CA LEU A 43 1.89 1.26 -9.16
C LEU A 43 1.06 0.73 -10.34
N GLU A 44 0.19 -0.25 -10.09
CA GLU A 44 -0.69 -0.83 -11.13
C GLU A 44 -1.59 0.24 -11.75
N GLN A 45 -2.14 1.16 -10.95
CA GLN A 45 -2.91 2.29 -11.45
C GLN A 45 -2.07 3.22 -12.33
N ARG A 46 -0.86 3.57 -11.89
CA ARG A 46 0.05 4.42 -12.69
C ARG A 46 0.41 3.77 -14.02
N PHE A 47 0.67 2.46 -14.05
CA PHE A 47 0.93 1.75 -15.29
C PHE A 47 -0.26 1.79 -16.24
N ARG A 48 -1.49 1.55 -15.75
CA ARG A 48 -2.70 1.68 -16.58
C ARG A 48 -2.85 3.08 -17.15
N THR A 49 -2.64 4.11 -16.33
CA THR A 49 -2.67 5.50 -16.80
C THR A 49 -1.64 5.73 -17.90
N LEU A 50 -0.41 5.22 -17.76
CA LEU A 50 0.61 5.35 -18.81
C LEU A 50 0.26 4.60 -20.10
N GLU A 51 -0.38 3.44 -20.02
CA GLU A 51 -0.87 2.70 -21.19
C GLU A 51 -1.99 3.44 -21.92
N GLU A 52 -2.85 4.13 -21.17
CA GLU A 52 -3.94 4.94 -21.71
C GLU A 52 -3.47 6.33 -22.19
N THR A 53 -2.29 6.78 -21.75
CA THR A 53 -1.73 8.08 -22.14
C THR A 53 -1.22 8.02 -23.58
N PRO A 54 -1.66 8.96 -24.44
CA PRO A 54 -1.24 8.97 -25.83
C PRO A 54 0.27 9.27 -25.94
N ARG A 55 0.93 8.67 -26.94
CA ARG A 55 2.40 8.63 -27.04
C ARG A 55 3.08 10.00 -27.11
N ASP A 56 2.37 11.00 -27.59
CA ASP A 56 2.79 12.39 -27.72
C ASP A 56 2.87 13.14 -26.38
N GLU A 57 2.18 12.64 -25.34
CA GLU A 57 2.24 13.18 -23.98
C GLU A 57 3.25 12.42 -23.08
N LEU A 58 3.81 11.30 -23.57
CA LEU A 58 4.79 10.50 -22.84
C LEU A 58 6.21 11.08 -22.95
N THR A 59 6.93 11.16 -21.82
CA THR A 59 8.35 11.57 -21.81
C THR A 59 9.25 10.45 -22.31
N SER A 60 10.19 10.75 -23.21
CA SER A 60 11.17 9.78 -23.69
C SER A 60 12.17 9.40 -22.59
N LEU A 61 12.44 8.11 -22.45
CA LEU A 61 13.41 7.56 -21.48
C LEU A 61 14.88 7.75 -21.91
N SER A 62 15.13 8.30 -23.09
CA SER A 62 16.47 8.45 -23.68
C SER A 62 17.21 9.72 -23.25
N ASP A 63 16.61 10.61 -22.45
CA ASP A 63 17.22 11.87 -21.98
C ASP A 63 17.66 11.78 -20.50
N GLY A 64 18.50 10.78 -20.16
CA GLY A 64 19.02 10.55 -18.81
C GLY A 64 20.49 10.14 -18.78
#